data_AF-A0A2T5JVA7-F1
#
_entry.id   AF-A0A2T5JVA7-F1
#
_cell.length_a   1.000
_cell.length_b   1.000
_cell.length_c   1.000
_cell.angle_alpha   90.00
_cell.angle_beta   90.00
_cell.angle_gamma   90.00
#
_symmetry.space_group_name_H-M   'P 1'
#
loop_
_entity.id
_entity.type
_entity.pdbx_description
1 polymer ?
#
loop_
_entity_poly.entity_id
_entity_poly.type
_entity_poly.pdbx_seq_one_letter_code
_entity_poly.pdbx_strand_id
1 'polypeptide(L)'
;MNRQERRKANRGKPKVLATIRREIFTTTNLGDKEVHLDVGRMREWAEKHIEPQKMQIVAEHVKWLVEGGTVTQDRVMGYTINQIPKPILVCEHPEGLGDEIVDGNHTYVAMALSWAQAVQVGLAAPSDTPFVVGYGLTPEQWRPFVVPASQLRKRG
;
A
#
# COMPACT_ATOMS: atom_id res chain seq x y z
N MET A 1 -10.75 38.73 -24.38
CA MET A 1 -11.71 37.67 -24.00
C MET A 1 -12.00 37.74 -22.50
N ASN A 2 -13.22 38.13 -22.13
CA ASN A 2 -13.69 38.34 -20.76
C ASN A 2 -13.93 37.00 -20.03
N ARG A 3 -13.82 36.99 -18.68
CA ARG A 3 -14.15 35.88 -17.77
C ARG A 3 -15.53 35.25 -18.04
N GLN A 4 -16.52 36.01 -18.48
CA GLN A 4 -17.84 35.50 -18.90
C GLN A 4 -17.79 34.73 -20.23
N GLU A 5 -16.98 35.15 -21.19
CA GLU A 5 -16.79 34.48 -22.48
C GLU A 5 -16.07 33.14 -22.30
N ARG A 6 -15.09 33.07 -21.39
CA ARG A 6 -14.44 31.81 -20.96
C ARG A 6 -15.43 30.81 -20.36
N ARG A 7 -16.43 31.27 -19.59
CA ARG A 7 -17.46 30.40 -18.99
C ARG A 7 -18.47 29.88 -20.01
N LYS A 8 -18.81 30.68 -21.03
CA LYS A 8 -19.64 30.21 -22.16
C LYS A 8 -18.90 29.20 -23.04
N ALA A 9 -17.60 29.41 -23.32
CA ALA A 9 -16.78 28.51 -24.13
C ALA A 9 -16.52 27.13 -23.51
N ASN A 10 -16.74 26.98 -22.20
CA ASN A 10 -16.58 25.72 -21.47
C ASN A 10 -17.92 25.09 -21.05
N ARG A 11 -19.07 25.72 -21.36
CA ARG A 11 -20.39 25.11 -21.18
C ARG A 11 -20.63 24.13 -22.33
N GLY A 12 -20.50 22.83 -22.05
CA GLY A 12 -20.77 21.76 -23.02
C GLY A 12 -19.55 20.97 -23.46
N LYS A 13 -18.34 21.37 -23.07
CA LYS A 13 -17.19 20.46 -23.16
C LYS A 13 -17.39 19.37 -22.12
N PRO A 14 -17.37 18.07 -22.48
CA PRO A 14 -17.36 17.03 -21.48
C PRO A 14 -16.22 17.35 -20.53
N LYS A 15 -16.53 17.48 -19.22
CA LYS A 15 -15.47 17.41 -18.21
C LYS A 15 -14.73 16.14 -18.57
N VAL A 16 -13.47 16.26 -19.00
CA VAL A 16 -12.58 15.12 -19.05
C VAL A 16 -12.60 14.62 -17.61
N LEU A 17 -13.41 13.59 -17.37
CA LEU A 17 -13.43 12.86 -16.14
C LEU A 17 -11.98 12.47 -16.00
N ALA A 18 -11.26 13.12 -15.08
CA ALA A 18 -9.95 12.69 -14.70
C ALA A 18 -10.14 11.20 -14.40
N THR A 19 -9.58 10.34 -15.25
CA THR A 19 -9.71 8.91 -15.10
C THR A 19 -9.03 8.63 -13.76
N ILE A 20 -9.82 8.51 -12.69
CA ILE A 20 -9.30 8.18 -11.37
C ILE A 20 -8.65 6.82 -11.57
N ARG A 21 -7.32 6.81 -11.63
CA ARG A 21 -6.53 5.60 -11.71
C ARG A 21 -6.68 4.93 -10.35
N ARG A 22 -7.79 4.21 -10.17
CA ARG A 22 -8.02 3.35 -9.02
C ARG A 22 -6.87 2.37 -8.98
N GLU A 23 -6.04 2.49 -7.95
CA GLU A 23 -5.03 1.52 -7.61
C GLU A 23 -5.76 0.39 -6.90
N ILE A 24 -5.83 -0.77 -7.55
CA ILE A 24 -6.53 -1.94 -7.04
C ILE A 24 -5.49 -2.95 -6.58
N PHE A 25 -5.55 -3.32 -5.29
CA PHE A 25 -4.82 -4.47 -4.76
C PHE A 25 -5.75 -5.68 -4.74
N THR A 26 -5.24 -6.84 -5.11
CA THR A 26 -6.01 -8.08 -5.15
C THR A 26 -5.31 -9.13 -4.30
N THR A 27 -6.05 -9.77 -3.40
CA THR A 27 -5.51 -10.82 -2.54
C THR A 27 -6.57 -11.86 -2.19
N THR A 28 -6.15 -13.10 -1.98
CA THR A 28 -6.97 -14.17 -1.39
C THR A 28 -6.80 -14.25 0.12
N ASN A 29 -5.91 -13.45 0.70
CA ASN A 29 -5.53 -13.54 2.11
C ASN A 29 -6.47 -12.76 3.04
N LEU A 30 -7.54 -12.12 2.56
CA LEU A 30 -8.44 -11.33 3.41
C LEU A 30 -9.86 -11.91 3.48
N GLY A 31 -10.05 -13.13 2.97
CA GLY A 31 -11.29 -13.90 3.06
C GLY A 31 -11.29 -15.13 2.16
N ASP A 32 -12.38 -15.90 2.18
CA ASP A 32 -12.53 -17.15 1.42
C ASP A 32 -12.47 -17.02 -0.11
N LYS A 33 -12.52 -15.77 -0.61
CA LYS A 33 -12.54 -15.43 -2.04
C LYS A 33 -11.59 -14.29 -2.30
N GLU A 34 -11.18 -14.16 -3.56
CA GLU A 34 -10.40 -13.03 -4.05
C GLU A 34 -11.09 -11.69 -3.68
N VAL A 35 -10.35 -10.87 -2.92
CA VAL A 35 -10.75 -9.54 -2.47
C VAL A 35 -10.00 -8.51 -3.30
N HIS A 36 -10.70 -7.49 -3.80
CA HIS A 36 -10.12 -6.36 -4.51
C HIS A 36 -10.31 -5.09 -3.70
N LEU A 37 -9.25 -4.34 -3.41
CA LEU A 37 -9.26 -3.15 -2.57
C LEU A 37 -8.87 -1.91 -3.37
N ASP A 38 -9.62 -0.81 -3.24
CA ASP A 38 -9.23 0.51 -3.74
C ASP A 38 -8.21 1.14 -2.78
N VAL A 39 -6.94 0.75 -2.94
CA VAL A 39 -5.87 1.11 -2.00
C VAL A 39 -5.56 2.61 -2.02
N GLY A 40 -5.79 3.29 -3.15
CA GLY A 40 -5.62 4.75 -3.24
C GLY A 40 -6.59 5.49 -2.32
N ARG A 41 -7.89 5.16 -2.40
CA ARG A 41 -8.90 5.75 -1.50
C ARG A 41 -8.71 5.34 -0.05
N MET A 42 -8.29 4.09 0.17
CA MET A 42 -8.03 3.57 1.51
C MET A 42 -6.87 4.30 2.19
N ARG A 43 -5.77 4.55 1.45
CA ARG A 43 -4.64 5.34 1.92
C ARG A 43 -5.04 6.78 2.27
N GLU A 44 -5.74 7.46 1.37
CA GLU A 44 -6.21 8.84 1.63
C GLU A 44 -7.11 8.95 2.86
N TRP A 45 -7.86 7.90 3.16
CA TRP A 45 -8.66 7.81 4.37
C TRP A 45 -7.80 7.52 5.60
N ALA A 46 -6.91 6.52 5.53
CA ALA A 46 -6.05 6.14 6.65
C ALA A 46 -5.20 7.31 7.15
N GLU A 47 -4.58 8.07 6.23
CA GLU A 47 -3.76 9.25 6.54
C GLU A 47 -4.49 10.35 7.33
N LYS A 48 -5.83 10.36 7.29
CA LYS A 48 -6.66 11.38 7.97
C LYS A 48 -7.28 10.89 9.28
N HIS A 49 -7.37 9.57 9.48
CA HIS A 49 -8.17 8.99 10.56
C HIS A 49 -7.38 8.04 11.47
N ILE A 50 -6.19 7.59 11.05
CA ILE A 50 -5.38 6.62 11.77
C ILE A 50 -4.03 7.24 12.11
N GLU A 51 -3.63 7.16 13.37
CA GLU A 51 -2.27 7.50 13.76
C GLU A 51 -1.30 6.40 13.29
N PRO A 52 -0.18 6.76 12.64
CA PRO A 52 0.79 5.78 12.18
C PRO A 52 1.48 5.10 13.36
N GLN A 53 1.63 3.78 13.27
CA GLN A 53 2.18 2.94 14.35
C GLN A 53 3.44 2.21 13.87
N LYS A 54 4.24 1.75 14.83
CA LYS A 54 5.37 0.85 14.57
C LYS A 54 4.84 -0.57 14.38
N MET A 55 5.13 -1.15 13.23
CA MET A 55 4.78 -2.51 12.87
C MET A 55 6.05 -3.34 12.79
N GLN A 56 6.03 -4.50 13.45
CA GLN A 56 7.18 -5.40 13.45
C GLN A 56 7.41 -5.97 12.04
N ILE A 57 8.68 -6.04 11.65
CA ILE A 57 9.09 -6.74 10.45
C ILE A 57 9.30 -8.21 10.79
N VAL A 58 8.65 -9.10 10.04
CA VAL A 58 8.68 -10.55 10.19
C VAL A 58 9.51 -11.12 9.05
N ALA A 59 10.61 -11.80 9.39
CA ALA A 59 11.59 -12.28 8.41
C ALA A 59 10.99 -13.26 7.40
N GLU A 60 10.07 -14.12 7.84
CA GLU A 60 9.36 -15.08 7.01
C GLU A 60 8.50 -14.38 5.95
N HIS A 61 7.86 -13.26 6.31
CA HIS A 61 7.06 -12.46 5.38
C HIS A 61 7.96 -11.77 4.35
N VAL A 62 9.10 -11.20 4.78
CA VAL A 62 10.09 -10.62 3.86
C VAL A 62 10.58 -11.67 2.86
N LYS A 63 10.90 -12.87 3.34
CA LYS A 63 11.33 -13.99 2.50
C LYS A 63 10.25 -14.35 1.47
N TRP A 64 9.00 -14.48 1.90
CA TRP A 64 7.88 -14.78 1.00
C TRP A 64 7.68 -13.72 -0.09
N LEU A 65 7.78 -12.42 0.25
CA LEU A 65 7.65 -11.32 -0.72
C LEU A 65 8.76 -11.30 -1.77
N VAL A 66 9.99 -11.68 -1.39
CA VAL A 66 11.14 -11.73 -2.29
C VAL A 66 11.11 -12.98 -3.15
N GLU A 67 10.92 -14.16 -2.56
CA GLU A 67 10.88 -15.44 -3.29
C GLU A 67 9.66 -15.55 -4.19
N GLY A 68 8.52 -14.99 -3.80
CA GLY A 68 7.30 -14.91 -4.60
C GLY A 68 7.38 -13.92 -5.76
N GLY A 69 8.46 -13.12 -5.87
CA GLY A 69 8.65 -12.13 -6.92
C GLY A 69 7.77 -10.88 -6.79
N THR A 70 7.00 -10.74 -5.70
CA THR A 70 6.19 -9.55 -5.39
C THR A 70 7.08 -8.31 -5.23
N VAL A 71 8.27 -8.50 -4.67
CA VAL A 71 9.30 -7.47 -4.53
C VAL A 71 10.61 -7.99 -5.11
N THR A 72 11.22 -7.25 -6.02
CA THR A 72 12.56 -7.57 -6.53
C THR A 72 13.63 -6.78 -5.79
N GLN A 73 14.72 -7.46 -5.43
CA GLN A 73 15.83 -6.84 -4.71
C GLN A 73 16.43 -5.68 -5.52
N ASP A 74 16.57 -5.82 -6.84
CA ASP A 74 17.09 -4.76 -7.72
C ASP A 74 16.26 -3.47 -7.62
N ARG A 75 14.93 -3.58 -7.58
CA ARG A 75 14.04 -2.41 -7.47
C ARG A 75 14.11 -1.78 -6.08
N VAL A 76 14.32 -2.59 -5.05
CA VAL A 76 14.52 -2.08 -3.68
C VAL A 76 15.82 -1.29 -3.60
N MET A 77 16.93 -1.88 -4.04
CA MET A 77 18.27 -1.28 -3.94
C MET A 77 18.46 -0.09 -4.89
N GLY A 78 17.94 -0.18 -6.12
CA GLY A 78 18.12 0.87 -7.12
C GLY A 78 17.21 2.09 -6.92
N TYR A 79 16.09 1.94 -6.23
CA TYR A 79 15.07 2.99 -6.14
C TYR A 79 14.57 3.20 -4.70
N THR A 80 14.02 2.17 -4.08
CA THR A 80 13.22 2.33 -2.84
C THR A 80 14.06 2.78 -1.65
N ILE A 81 15.27 2.24 -1.48
CA ILE A 81 16.16 2.56 -0.35
C ILE A 81 16.62 4.02 -0.35
N ASN A 82 16.58 4.68 -1.51
CA ASN A 82 17.00 6.07 -1.69
C ASN A 82 15.86 7.08 -1.44
N GLN A 83 14.66 6.61 -1.10
CA GLN A 83 13.51 7.46 -0.85
C GLN A 83 13.21 7.58 0.64
N ILE A 84 12.57 8.69 1.02
CA ILE A 84 11.98 8.82 2.36
C ILE A 84 10.87 7.77 2.46
N PRO A 85 10.97 6.80 3.39
CA PRO A 85 10.00 5.73 3.50
C PRO A 85 8.65 6.32 3.91
N LYS A 86 7.61 6.03 3.11
CA LYS A 86 6.23 6.36 3.45
C LYS A 86 5.65 5.27 4.35
N PRO A 87 4.70 5.60 5.25
CA PRO A 87 3.98 4.60 6.01
C PRO A 87 3.32 3.54 5.10
N ILE A 88 3.48 2.27 5.46
CA ILE A 88 2.81 1.15 4.78
C ILE A 88 1.32 1.11 5.14
N LEU A 89 0.54 0.37 4.35
CA LEU A 89 -0.88 0.13 4.60
C LEU A 89 -1.09 -1.36 4.82
N VAL A 90 -1.68 -1.70 5.96
CA VAL A 90 -1.84 -3.09 6.41
C VAL A 90 -3.30 -3.33 6.78
N CYS A 91 -3.85 -4.44 6.29
CA CYS A 91 -5.20 -4.88 6.61
C CYS A 91 -5.14 -6.12 7.50
N GLU A 92 -5.83 -6.06 8.63
CA GLU A 92 -5.99 -7.20 9.53
C GLU A 92 -6.93 -8.25 8.92
N HIS A 93 -6.58 -9.52 9.06
CA HIS A 93 -7.46 -10.62 8.68
C HIS A 93 -8.67 -10.70 9.62
N PRO A 94 -9.91 -10.88 9.11
CA PRO A 94 -11.11 -10.95 9.95
C PRO A 94 -11.08 -12.06 11.02
N GLU A 95 -10.41 -13.15 10.71
CA GLU A 95 -10.25 -14.32 11.58
C GLU A 95 -8.89 -14.37 12.30
N GLY A 96 -8.07 -13.30 12.23
CA GLY A 96 -6.77 -13.25 12.90
C GLY A 96 -5.71 -14.19 12.31
N LEU A 97 -5.84 -14.58 11.04
CA LEU A 97 -4.91 -15.48 10.34
C LEU A 97 -3.61 -14.80 9.88
N GLY A 98 -3.39 -13.53 10.26
CA GLY A 98 -2.22 -12.72 9.92
C GLY A 98 -2.57 -11.49 9.08
N ASP A 99 -1.70 -10.49 9.12
CA ASP A 99 -1.96 -9.21 8.47
C ASP A 99 -1.45 -9.18 7.02
N GLU A 100 -2.21 -8.53 6.14
CA GLU A 100 -1.84 -8.37 4.73
C GLU A 100 -1.31 -6.95 4.47
N ILE A 101 -0.11 -6.85 3.90
CA ILE A 101 0.43 -5.56 3.44
C ILE A 101 -0.13 -5.27 2.04
N VAL A 102 -1.11 -4.37 2.00
CA VAL A 102 -1.86 -4.04 0.77
C VAL A 102 -1.25 -2.87 0.00
N ASP A 103 -0.39 -2.08 0.64
CA ASP A 103 0.47 -1.10 -0.01
C ASP A 103 1.76 -0.86 0.79
N GLY A 104 2.90 -0.73 0.09
CA GLY A 104 4.20 -0.51 0.70
C GLY A 104 5.10 -1.75 0.84
N ASN A 105 4.83 -2.84 0.13
CA ASN A 105 5.68 -4.06 0.13
C ASN A 105 7.17 -3.77 -0.11
N HIS A 106 7.48 -2.86 -1.04
CA HIS A 106 8.87 -2.49 -1.31
C HIS A 106 9.52 -1.76 -0.12
N THR A 107 8.77 -0.88 0.56
CA THR A 107 9.24 -0.20 1.77
C THR A 107 9.48 -1.20 2.91
N TYR A 108 8.58 -2.16 3.08
CA TYR A 108 8.71 -3.22 4.08
C TYR A 108 10.02 -4.01 3.90
N VAL A 109 10.28 -4.48 2.67
CA VAL A 109 11.51 -5.20 2.33
C VAL A 109 12.73 -4.28 2.43
N ALA A 110 12.65 -3.03 1.98
CA ALA A 110 13.76 -2.07 2.08
C ALA A 110 14.21 -1.84 3.52
N MET A 111 13.26 -1.70 4.45
CA MET A 111 13.55 -1.54 5.87
C MET A 111 14.21 -2.79 6.47
N ALA A 112 13.73 -3.99 6.08
CA ALA A 112 14.32 -5.24 6.51
C ALA A 112 15.78 -5.39 6.05
N LEU A 113 16.05 -5.11 4.77
CA LEU A 113 17.40 -5.19 4.20
C LEU A 113 18.33 -4.11 4.80
N SER A 114 17.82 -2.91 5.02
CA SER A 114 18.59 -1.83 5.65
C SER A 114 18.99 -2.18 7.08
N TRP A 115 18.09 -2.80 7.85
CA TRP A 115 18.40 -3.29 9.19
C TRP A 115 19.45 -4.42 9.14
N ALA A 116 19.28 -5.41 8.26
CA ALA A 116 20.25 -6.49 8.10
C ALA A 116 21.64 -5.96 7.74
N GLN A 117 21.72 -4.95 6.87
CA GLN A 117 22.97 -4.28 6.52
C GLN A 117 23.56 -3.54 7.73
N ALA A 118 22.74 -2.82 8.50
CA ALA A 118 23.18 -2.11 9.70
C ALA A 118 23.76 -3.08 10.75
N VAL A 119 23.15 -4.25 10.93
CA VAL A 119 23.69 -5.31 11.79
C VAL A 119 25.04 -5.79 11.28
N GLN A 120 25.19 -6.04 9.98
CA GLN A 120 26.44 -6.51 9.39
C GLN A 120 27.61 -5.53 9.58
N VAL A 121 27.33 -4.21 9.55
CA VAL A 121 28.37 -3.18 9.75
C VAL A 121 28.51 -2.73 11.21
N GLY A 122 27.81 -3.39 12.14
CA GLY A 122 27.90 -3.10 13.58
C GLY A 122 27.19 -1.82 14.04
N LEU A 123 26.26 -1.29 13.23
CA LEU A 123 25.44 -0.12 13.57
C LEU A 123 24.15 -0.46 14.31
N ALA A 124 23.73 -1.73 14.30
CA ALA A 124 22.56 -2.24 15.01
C ALA A 124 22.87 -3.60 15.66
N ALA A 125 22.18 -3.95 16.73
CA ALA A 125 22.35 -5.26 17.35
C ALA A 125 21.47 -6.30 16.63
N PRO A 126 21.94 -7.54 16.42
CA PRO A 126 21.11 -8.62 15.87
C PRO A 126 19.87 -8.94 16.70
N SER A 127 19.90 -8.59 18.00
CA SER A 127 18.78 -8.76 18.93
C SER A 127 17.69 -7.71 18.78
N ASP A 128 17.95 -6.61 18.08
CA ASP A 128 16.97 -5.56 17.88
C ASP A 128 15.88 -6.04 16.93
N THR A 129 14.61 -5.77 17.27
CA THR A 129 13.50 -6.12 16.40
C THR A 129 13.27 -5.01 15.37
N PRO A 130 13.46 -5.24 14.06
CA PRO A 130 13.21 -4.22 13.06
C PRO A 130 11.73 -3.88 12.97
N PHE A 131 11.44 -2.60 12.72
CA PHE A 131 10.07 -2.11 12.54
C PHE A 131 9.97 -1.21 11.32
N VAL A 132 8.75 -1.10 10.80
CA VAL A 132 8.33 -0.12 9.79
C VAL A 132 7.20 0.72 10.37
N VAL A 133 6.98 1.91 9.83
CA VAL A 133 5.81 2.73 10.18
C VAL A 133 4.67 2.37 9.23
N GLY A 134 3.46 2.22 9.75
CA GLY A 134 2.29 1.94 8.92
C GLY A 134 0.95 2.27 9.57
N TYR A 135 -0.10 2.21 8.75
CA TYR A 135 -1.49 2.28 9.19
C TYR A 135 -2.07 0.87 9.20
N GLY A 136 -2.46 0.39 10.38
CA GLY A 136 -3.15 -0.89 10.56
C GLY A 136 -4.65 -0.67 10.50
N LEU A 137 -5.35 -1.42 9.66
CA LEU A 137 -6.79 -1.31 9.47
C LEU A 137 -7.48 -2.58 9.94
N THR A 138 -8.47 -2.45 10.82
CA THR A 138 -9.36 -3.55 11.20
C THR A 138 -10.32 -3.90 10.06
N PRO A 139 -10.98 -5.07 10.08
CA PRO A 139 -11.98 -5.45 9.09
C PRO A 139 -13.06 -4.39 8.85
N GLU A 140 -13.56 -3.75 9.91
CA GLU A 140 -14.57 -2.70 9.81
C GLU A 140 -14.04 -1.47 9.07
N GLN A 141 -12.74 -1.22 9.16
CA GLN A 141 -12.08 -0.07 8.56
C GLN A 141 -11.72 -0.31 7.09
N TRP A 142 -11.27 -1.51 6.71
CA TRP A 142 -10.87 -1.75 5.31
C TRP A 142 -12.00 -2.27 4.41
N ARG A 143 -13.02 -2.97 4.95
CA ARG A 143 -14.14 -3.50 4.14
C ARG A 143 -14.88 -2.46 3.29
N PRO A 144 -15.06 -1.20 3.71
CA PRO A 144 -15.67 -0.16 2.87
C PRO A 144 -14.94 0.13 1.55
N PHE A 145 -13.68 -0.29 1.43
CA PHE A 145 -12.85 -0.07 0.23
C PHE A 145 -12.84 -1.28 -0.73
N VAL A 146 -13.61 -2.33 -0.43
CA VAL A 146 -13.75 -3.50 -1.31
C VAL A 146 -14.46 -3.10 -2.60
N VAL A 147 -13.84 -3.43 -3.74
CA VAL A 147 -14.37 -3.19 -5.07
C VAL A 147 -15.05 -4.46 -5.58
N PRO A 148 -16.36 -4.41 -5.92
CA PRO A 148 -17.03 -5.55 -6.50
C PRO A 148 -16.41 -5.95 -7.85
N ALA A 149 -16.27 -7.26 -8.10
CA ALA A 149 -15.74 -7.78 -9.37
C ALA A 149 -16.48 -7.27 -10.61
N SER A 150 -17.79 -6.97 -10.48
CA SER A 150 -18.60 -6.38 -11.56
C SER A 150 -18.15 -4.98 -11.99
N GLN A 151 -17.48 -4.23 -11.11
CA GLN A 151 -16.91 -2.91 -11.40
C GLN A 151 -15.53 -2.99 -12.07
N LEU A 152 -14.85 -4.14 -11.98
CA LEU A 152 -13.54 -4.35 -12.62
C LEU A 152 -13.67 -4.65 -14.12
N ARG A 153 -14.73 -5.37 -14.52
CA ARG A 153 -14.97 -5.78 -15.92
C ARG A 153 -15.32 -4.64 -16.88
N LYS A 154 -15.73 -3.47 -16.38
CA LYS A 154 -16.03 -2.29 -17.23
C LYS A 154 -14.78 -1.56 -17.75
N ARG A 155 -13.59 -2.14 -17.56
CA ARG A 155 -12.29 -1.60 -18.02
C ARG A 155 -11.63 -2.42 -19.14
N GLY A 156 -12.26 -3.51 -19.59
CA GLY A 156 -11.82 -4.31 -20.73
C GLY A 156 -12.35 -3.76 -22.05
#